data_AF-A0A1A7KCP1-F1
#
_entry.id   AF-A0A1A7KCP1-F1
#
_cell.length_a   1.000
_cell.length_b   1.000
_cell.length_c   1.000
_cell.angle_alpha   90.00
_cell.angle_beta   90.00
_cell.angle_gamma   90.00
#
_symmetry.space_group_name_H-M   'P 1'
#
loop_
_entity.id
_entity.type
_entity.pdbx_description
1 polymer ?
#
loop_
_entity_poly.entity_id
_entity_poly.type
_entity_poly.pdbx_seq_one_letter_code
_entity_poly.pdbx_strand_id
1 'polypeptide(L)' 'MGIKSKLENVDKIWELLEMCYYGHIEQVKRLLEEGVDINGIGNNGMSPLDAAKNGENDDIVGFLLSMGAKEGSNSTDELI' A
#
# COMPACT_ATOMS: atom_id res chain seq x y z
N MET A 1 -15.32 -21.05 14.76
CA MET A 1 -15.51 -19.61 15.04
C MET A 1 -15.11 -18.84 13.77
N GLY A 2 -16.10 -18.41 13.00
CA GLY A 2 -15.94 -17.84 11.65
C GLY A 2 -15.84 -16.31 11.67
N ILE A 3 -14.64 -15.78 11.92
CA ILE A 3 -14.32 -14.35 11.78
C ILE A 3 -13.47 -14.02 10.54
N LYS A 4 -13.38 -14.93 9.56
CA LYS A 4 -12.52 -14.71 8.37
C LYS A 4 -13.04 -13.64 7.40
N SER A 5 -14.35 -13.37 7.36
CA SER A 5 -14.94 -12.70 6.20
C SER A 5 -14.78 -11.17 6.12
N LYS A 6 -14.22 -10.48 7.13
CA LYS A 6 -14.07 -9.01 7.11
C LYS A 6 -12.63 -8.52 7.28
N LEU A 7 -11.74 -9.40 7.73
CA LEU A 7 -10.32 -9.11 7.94
C LEU A 7 -9.48 -9.37 6.68
N GLU A 8 -9.90 -10.27 5.79
CA GLU A 8 -9.12 -10.62 4.59
C GLU A 8 -8.78 -9.43 3.68
N ASN A 9 -9.60 -8.38 3.62
CA ASN A 9 -9.28 -7.20 2.81
C ASN A 9 -8.39 -6.18 3.51
N VAL A 10 -8.53 -5.99 4.83
CA VAL A 10 -7.67 -5.06 5.59
C VAL A 10 -6.29 -5.64 5.84
N ASP A 11 -6.18 -6.96 6.02
CA ASP A 11 -4.91 -7.65 6.17
C ASP A 11 -4.07 -7.55 4.88
N LYS A 12 -4.69 -7.74 3.71
CA LYS A 12 -4.01 -7.63 2.41
C LYS A 12 -3.56 -6.22 2.06
N ILE A 13 -4.32 -5.19 2.44
CA ILE A 13 -3.89 -3.79 2.26
C ILE A 13 -2.64 -3.53 3.10
N TRP A 14 -2.64 -3.94 4.38
CA TRP A 14 -1.45 -3.81 5.23
C TRP A 14 -0.24 -4.56 4.64
N GLU A 15 -0.45 -5.77 4.14
CA GLU A 15 0.59 -6.56 3.48
C GLU A 15 1.15 -5.83 2.25
N LEU A 16 0.29 -5.21 1.44
CA LEU A 16 0.71 -4.36 0.32
C LEU A 16 1.56 -3.17 0.79
N LEU A 17 1.14 -2.47 1.85
CA LEU A 17 1.91 -1.36 2.45
C LEU A 17 3.29 -1.83 2.90
N GLU A 18 3.37 -2.97 3.58
CA GLU A 18 4.62 -3.54 4.08
C GLU A 18 5.56 -3.92 2.94
N MET A 19 5.05 -4.57 1.88
CA MET A 19 5.84 -4.91 0.70
C MET A 19 6.34 -3.66 -0.04
N CYS A 20 5.53 -2.60 -0.09
CA CYS A 20 5.93 -1.30 -0.63
C CYS A 20 7.04 -0.65 0.21
N TYR A 21 6.96 -0.75 1.53
CA TYR A 21 7.96 -0.20 2.45
C TYR A 21 9.30 -0.95 2.39
N TYR A 22 9.29 -2.27 2.23
CA TYR A 22 10.52 -3.07 2.16
C TYR A 22 11.13 -3.22 0.75
N GLY A 23 10.46 -2.75 -0.30
CA GLY A 23 10.99 -2.86 -1.66
C GLY A 23 10.67 -4.18 -2.37
N HIS A 24 9.67 -4.93 -1.90
CA HIS A 24 9.29 -6.23 -2.46
C HIS A 24 8.35 -6.12 -3.67
N ILE A 25 8.84 -5.59 -4.79
CA ILE A 25 8.03 -5.33 -6.00
C ILE A 25 7.30 -6.58 -6.55
N GLU A 26 7.90 -7.77 -6.46
CA GLU A 26 7.28 -9.01 -6.94
C GLU A 26 6.06 -9.41 -6.09
N GLN A 27 6.12 -9.16 -4.78
CA GLN A 27 4.99 -9.39 -3.87
C GLN A 27 3.89 -8.34 -4.08
N VAL A 28 4.28 -7.08 -4.31
CA VAL A 28 3.35 -6.00 -4.69
C VAL A 28 2.54 -6.38 -5.93
N LYS A 29 3.22 -6.86 -6.98
CA LYS A 29 2.54 -7.34 -8.20
C LYS A 29 1.56 -8.46 -7.92
N ARG A 30 1.98 -9.48 -7.16
CA ARG A 30 1.12 -10.63 -6.79
C ARG A 30 -0.13 -10.18 -6.04
N LEU A 31 0.00 -9.28 -5.06
CA LEU A 31 -1.14 -8.73 -4.31
C LEU A 31 -2.11 -7.96 -5.21
N LEU A 32 -1.59 -7.18 -6.15
CA LEU A 32 -2.44 -6.49 -7.13
C LEU A 32 -3.15 -7.46 -8.07
N GLU A 33 -2.51 -8.56 -8.48
CA GLU A 33 -3.14 -9.64 -9.25
C GLU A 33 -4.24 -10.36 -8.47
N GLU A 34 -4.15 -10.41 -7.13
CA GLU A 34 -5.20 -10.94 -6.26
C GLU A 34 -6.43 -10.01 -6.15
N GLY A 35 -6.39 -8.83 -6.78
CA GLY A 35 -7.47 -7.85 -6.76
C GLY A 35 -7.43 -6.91 -5.55
N VAL A 36 -6.26 -6.76 -4.92
CA VAL A 36 -6.06 -5.73 -3.87
C VAL A 36 -6.15 -4.35 -4.50
N ASP A 37 -6.85 -3.43 -3.84
CA ASP A 37 -6.95 -2.06 -4.30
C ASP A 37 -5.59 -1.35 -4.16
N ILE A 38 -5.07 -0.86 -5.28
CA ILE A 38 -3.82 -0.09 -5.32
C ILE A 38 -3.91 1.23 -4.56
N ASN A 39 -5.12 1.75 -4.36
CA ASN A 39 -5.40 2.92 -3.52
C ASN A 39 -5.93 2.52 -2.14
N GLY A 40 -5.80 1.24 -1.77
CA GLY A 40 -6.20 0.74 -0.47
C GLY A 40 -5.45 1.47 0.63
N ILE A 41 -6.17 2.21 1.46
CA ILE A 41 -5.60 2.91 2.61
C ILE A 41 -5.62 1.99 3.84
N GLY A 42 -4.50 1.94 4.55
CA GLY A 42 -4.43 1.28 5.85
C GLY A 42 -5.25 2.03 6.90
N ASN A 43 -5.42 1.42 8.08
CA ASN A 43 -6.13 2.04 9.21
C ASN A 43 -5.50 3.37 9.69
N ASN A 44 -4.24 3.62 9.34
CA ASN A 44 -3.51 4.85 9.61
C ASN A 44 -3.68 5.92 8.51
N GLY A 45 -4.50 5.66 7.48
CA GLY A 45 -4.66 6.55 6.33
C GLY A 45 -3.49 6.53 5.34
N MET A 46 -2.55 5.59 5.50
CA MET A 46 -1.39 5.45 4.62
C MET A 46 -1.77 4.67 3.35
N SER A 47 -1.37 5.19 2.19
CA SER A 47 -1.49 4.49 0.91
C SER A 47 -0.23 3.66 0.60
N PRO A 48 -0.30 2.72 -0.38
CA PRO A 48 0.86 1.97 -0.85
C PRO A 48 1.94 2.89 -1.41
N LEU A 49 1.54 4.01 -2.01
CA LEU A 49 2.47 5.01 -2.52
C LEU A 49 3.23 5.71 -1.39
N ASP A 50 2.57 6.03 -0.28
CA ASP A 50 3.22 6.62 0.90
C ASP A 50 4.20 5.64 1.54
N ALA A 51 3.81 4.37 1.64
CA ALA A 51 4.68 3.33 2.17
C ALA A 51 5.93 3.13 1.29
N ALA A 52 5.77 3.13 -0.03
CA ALA A 52 6.88 3.05 -0.98
C ALA A 52 7.82 4.26 -0.89
N LYS A 53 7.27 5.48 -0.74
CA LYS A 53 8.05 6.71 -0.52
C LYS A 53 8.81 6.66 0.82
N ASN A 54 8.17 6.20 1.90
CA ASN A 54 8.79 6.08 3.23
C ASN A 54 9.88 5.01 3.27
N GLY A 55 9.74 3.96 2.46
CA GLY A 55 10.75 2.92 2.30
C GLY A 55 11.87 3.27 1.33
N GLU A 56 11.87 4.49 0.77
CA GLU A 56 12.84 4.95 -0.25
C GLU A 56 12.92 4.02 -1.48
N ASN A 57 11.78 3.38 -1.84
CA ASN A 57 11.71 2.41 -2.92
C ASN A 57 11.20 3.04 -4.21
N ASP A 58 12.05 3.80 -4.89
CA ASP A 58 11.70 4.52 -6.12
C ASP A 58 11.16 3.61 -7.25
N ASP A 59 11.65 2.37 -7.34
CA ASP A 59 11.16 1.39 -8.32
C ASP A 59 9.67 1.07 -8.10
N ILE A 60 9.26 0.90 -6.84
CA ILE A 60 7.88 0.63 -6.47
C ILE A 60 7.04 1.90 -6.62
N VAL A 61 7.57 3.06 -6.24
CA VAL A 61 6.91 4.36 -6.46
C VAL A 61 6.58 4.54 -7.94
N GLY A 62 7.56 4.32 -8.82
CA GLY A 62 7.38 4.40 -10.27
C GLY A 62 6.35 3.41 -10.80
N PHE A 63 6.38 2.17 -10.30
CA PHE A 63 5.42 1.14 -10.67
C PHE A 63 3.98 1.48 -10.24
N LEU A 64 3.80 1.90 -8.99
CA LEU A 64 2.49 2.32 -8.45
C LEU A 64 1.94 3.54 -9.19
N LEU A 65 2.78 4.55 -9.45
CA LEU A 65 2.39 5.73 -10.23
C LEU A 65 2.01 5.36 -11.66
N SER A 66 2.73 4.44 -12.30
CA SER A 66 2.40 3.94 -13.64
C SER A 66 1.05 3.21 -13.67
N MET A 67 0.62 2.65 -12.55
CA MET A 67 -0.69 2.01 -12.38
C MET A 67 -1.79 3.00 -11.97
N GLY A 68 -1.46 4.28 -11.79
CA GLY A 68 -2.40 5.32 -11.36
C GLY A 68 -2.67 5.36 -9.86
N ALA A 69 -1.76 4.81 -9.05
CA ALA A 69 -1.83 4.91 -7.60
C ALA A 69 -1.77 6.37 -7.14
N LYS A 70 -2.55 6.68 -6.11
CA LYS A 70 -2.58 8.01 -5.49
C LYS A 70 -1.94 7.95 -4.12
N GLU A 71 -1.36 9.07 -3.71
CA GLU A 71 -0.94 9.26 -2.34
C GLU A 71 -2.16 9.27 -1.42
N GLY A 72 -1.98 8.73 -0.22
CA GLY A 72 -3.02 8.68 0.79
C GLY A 72 -3.26 10.08 1.29
N SER A 73 -4.43 10.31 1.87
CA SER A 73 -4.88 11.61 2.38
C SER A 73 -4.06 12.14 3.58
N ASN A 74 -2.82 11.70 3.75
CA ASN A 74 -1.77 12.34 4.52
C ASN A 74 -1.42 13.67 3.83
N SER A 75 -2.27 14.66 4.10
CA SER A 75 -1.82 16.04 4.12
C SER A 75 -0.70 16.10 5.15
N THR A 76 0.52 16.39 4.69
CA THR A 76 1.64 16.77 5.54
C THR A 76 1.32 18.14 6.17
N ASP A 77 0.53 18.13 7.23
CA ASP A 77 0.56 19.13 8.30
C ASP A 77 0.87 18.29 9.55
N GLU A 78 2.04 18.32 10.19
CA GLU A 78 3.11 19.30 10.32
C GLU A 78 4.42 18.54 10.59
N LEU A 79 5.48 18.88 9.88
CA LEU A 79 6.80 19.00 10.48
C LEU A 79 6.85 20.44 11.05
N ILE A 80 6.53 20.67 12.33
CA ILE A 80 7.19 21.61 13.28
C ILE A 80 6.85 21.21 14.73
#